data_AF-A0A441Y1U6-F1
#
_entry.id   AF-A0A441Y1U6-F1
#
_cell.length_a   1.000
_cell.length_b   1.000
_cell.length_c   1.000
_cell.angle_alpha   90.00
_cell.angle_beta   90.00
_cell.angle_gamma   90.00
#
_symmetry.space_group_name_H-M   'P 1'
#
loop_
_entity.id
_entity.type
_entity.pdbx_description
1 polymer ?
#
loop_
_entity_poly.entity_id
_entity_poly.type
_entity_poly.pdbx_seq_one_letter_code
_entity_poly.pdbx_strand_id
1 'polypeptide(L)'
;MKSFLAMLCTVSAVCTTFATSASAAPNDALIAHVQPFVESFMECGKVNGAELASRLPNEDAGHIAIAVTNVCSKEKASLRNAIADVYPAEDWQELYRMSDEAFLSTVTRVVLENRI
;
A
#
# COMPACT_ATOMS: atom_id res chain seq x y z
N MET A 1 -17.53 19.11 -43.46
CA MET A 1 -17.80 20.56 -43.58
C MET A 1 -19.07 20.91 -42.81
N LYS A 2 -18.97 21.72 -41.75
CA LYS A 2 -20.03 22.60 -41.21
C LYS A 2 -19.48 23.37 -40.00
N SER A 3 -19.19 24.66 -40.20
CA SER A 3 -18.96 25.66 -39.16
C SER A 3 -20.27 26.03 -38.50
N PHE A 4 -20.35 26.20 -37.17
CA PHE A 4 -21.23 27.18 -36.52
C PHE A 4 -20.68 27.54 -35.13
N LEU A 5 -20.34 28.82 -34.97
CA LEU A 5 -20.40 29.61 -33.74
C LEU A 5 -19.42 29.33 -32.59
N ALA A 6 -18.33 30.09 -32.63
CA ALA A 6 -17.96 30.88 -31.46
C ALA A 6 -19.06 31.95 -31.23
N MET A 7 -19.83 31.84 -30.15
CA MET A 7 -20.51 33.00 -29.57
C MET A 7 -20.98 32.66 -28.16
N LEU A 8 -20.36 33.33 -27.17
CA LEU A 8 -20.92 33.84 -25.92
C LEU A 8 -19.86 33.80 -24.80
N CYS A 9 -18.84 34.65 -24.96
CA CYS A 9 -18.29 35.38 -23.83
C CYS A 9 -19.08 36.68 -23.71
N THR A 10 -19.99 36.80 -22.74
CA THR A 10 -20.34 38.11 -22.20
C THR A 10 -20.74 38.00 -20.71
N VAL A 11 -19.77 38.38 -19.88
CA VAL A 11 -19.90 39.28 -18.72
C VAL A 11 -20.76 38.80 -17.55
N SER A 12 -20.12 38.17 -16.57
CA SER A 12 -20.07 38.74 -15.22
C SER A 12 -18.90 38.13 -14.44
N ALA A 13 -18.16 39.05 -13.82
CA ALA A 13 -17.09 38.94 -12.84
C ALA A 13 -16.64 37.53 -12.37
N VAL A 14 -15.32 37.42 -12.19
CA VAL A 14 -14.54 36.30 -11.61
C VAL A 14 -14.14 35.21 -12.62
N CYS A 15 -13.43 35.62 -13.68
CA CYS A 15 -12.38 34.75 -14.25
C CYS A 15 -11.07 35.00 -13.50
N THR A 16 -11.07 34.77 -12.18
CA THR A 16 -9.83 34.42 -11.51
C THR A 16 -9.58 32.99 -11.91
N THR A 17 -8.78 32.79 -12.95
CA THR A 17 -8.14 31.51 -13.22
C THR A 17 -7.24 31.21 -12.03
N PHE A 18 -7.82 30.69 -10.95
CA PHE A 18 -7.12 29.73 -10.13
C PHE A 18 -6.91 28.55 -11.07
N ALA A 19 -5.80 28.59 -11.80
CA ALA A 19 -5.12 27.37 -12.15
C ALA A 19 -5.00 26.62 -10.82
N THR A 20 -5.90 25.67 -10.57
CA THR A 20 -5.59 24.56 -9.71
C THR A 20 -4.44 23.86 -10.40
N SER A 21 -3.23 24.35 -10.14
CA SER A 21 -2.05 23.50 -10.15
C SER A 21 -2.39 22.40 -9.15
N ALA A 22 -2.98 21.33 -9.67
CA ALA A 22 -3.12 20.07 -8.96
C ALA A 22 -1.69 19.62 -8.67
N SER A 23 -1.14 20.05 -7.54
CA SER A 23 0.11 19.54 -7.01
C SER A 23 -0.19 18.18 -6.38
N ALA A 24 -0.51 17.19 -7.22
CA ALA A 24 -0.56 15.77 -6.84
C ALA A 24 0.85 15.19 -6.65
N ALA A 25 1.90 15.94 -7.02
CA ALA A 25 3.27 15.47 -7.13
C ALA A 25 3.99 15.00 -5.83
N PRO A 26 3.74 15.55 -4.62
CA PRO A 26 4.57 15.15 -3.47
C PRO A 26 4.20 13.76 -2.93
N ASN A 27 2.92 13.40 -2.88
CA ASN A 27 2.50 12.12 -2.30
C ASN A 27 2.77 10.93 -3.23
N ASP A 28 2.57 11.10 -4.54
CA ASP A 28 2.78 10.02 -5.52
C ASP A 28 4.25 9.58 -5.58
N ALA A 29 5.18 10.52 -5.40
CA ALA A 29 6.62 10.23 -5.38
C ALA A 29 7.05 9.47 -4.10
N LEU A 30 6.49 9.82 -2.95
CA LEU A 30 6.76 9.11 -1.68
C LEU A 30 6.23 7.68 -1.72
N ILE A 31 5.00 7.51 -2.23
CA ILE A 31 4.38 6.19 -2.41
C ILE A 31 5.20 5.34 -3.36
N ALA A 32 5.65 5.90 -4.50
CA ALA A 32 6.47 5.17 -5.46
C ALA A 32 7.80 4.66 -4.87
N HIS A 33 8.38 5.35 -3.89
CA HIS A 33 9.59 4.90 -3.21
C HIS A 33 9.33 3.70 -2.29
N VAL A 34 8.21 3.70 -1.58
CA VAL A 34 7.88 2.68 -0.56
C VAL A 34 7.21 1.45 -1.17
N GLN A 35 6.48 1.62 -2.27
CA GLN A 35 5.67 0.58 -2.90
C GLN A 35 6.41 -0.75 -3.18
N PRO A 36 7.66 -0.77 -3.72
CA PRO A 36 8.37 -2.03 -3.95
C PRO A 36 8.66 -2.82 -2.66
N PHE A 37 8.85 -2.12 -1.54
CA PHE A 37 9.09 -2.75 -0.25
C PHE A 37 7.80 -3.30 0.37
N VAL A 38 6.66 -2.63 0.14
CA VAL A 38 5.34 -3.16 0.48
C VAL A 38 5.08 -4.46 -0.29
N GLU A 39 5.30 -4.45 -1.61
CA GLU A 39 5.10 -5.63 -2.46
C GLU A 39 5.99 -6.80 -2.04
N SER A 40 7.27 -6.53 -1.79
CA SER A 40 8.22 -7.53 -1.29
C SER A 40 7.77 -8.15 0.03
N PHE A 41 7.36 -7.31 0.99
CA PHE A 41 6.87 -7.78 2.29
C PHE A 41 5.61 -8.62 2.14
N MET A 42 4.63 -8.17 1.36
CA MET A 42 3.38 -8.91 1.13
C MET A 42 3.64 -10.24 0.40
N GLU A 43 4.53 -10.26 -0.58
CA GLU A 43 4.86 -11.48 -1.33
C GLU A 43 5.54 -12.53 -0.45
N CYS A 44 6.49 -12.12 0.40
CA CYS A 44 7.06 -13.01 1.41
C CYS A 44 5.96 -13.64 2.29
N GLY A 45 4.99 -12.84 2.72
CA GLY A 45 3.85 -13.29 3.50
C GLY A 45 3.00 -14.34 2.79
N LYS A 46 2.67 -14.10 1.51
CA LYS A 46 1.86 -15.05 0.73
C LYS A 46 2.57 -16.39 0.52
N VAL A 47 3.83 -16.35 0.07
CA VAL A 47 4.60 -17.57 -0.22
C VAL A 47 4.76 -18.43 1.05
N ASN A 48 5.21 -17.82 2.14
CA ASN A 48 5.41 -18.55 3.40
C ASN A 48 4.08 -18.93 4.05
N GLY A 49 3.05 -18.10 3.94
CA GLY A 49 1.70 -18.42 4.40
C GLY A 49 1.14 -19.68 3.75
N ALA A 50 1.23 -19.79 2.42
CA ALA A 50 0.81 -20.98 1.69
C ALA A 50 1.67 -22.22 2.05
N GLU A 51 2.99 -22.05 2.15
CA GLU A 51 3.90 -23.13 2.54
C GLU A 51 3.58 -23.67 3.94
N LEU A 52 3.45 -22.80 4.94
CA LEU A 52 3.12 -23.22 6.31
C LEU A 52 1.71 -23.79 6.41
N ALA A 53 0.73 -23.26 5.69
CA ALA A 53 -0.63 -23.81 5.64
C ALA A 53 -0.64 -25.27 5.16
N SER A 54 0.18 -25.59 4.14
CA SER A 54 0.29 -26.96 3.62
C SER A 54 0.94 -27.94 4.62
N ARG A 55 1.83 -27.44 5.47
CA ARG A 55 2.55 -28.26 6.48
C ARG A 55 1.79 -28.39 7.79
N LEU A 56 0.96 -27.40 8.12
CA LEU A 56 0.25 -27.28 9.38
C LEU A 56 -1.26 -27.10 9.14
N PRO A 57 -1.95 -28.08 8.53
CA PRO A 57 -3.34 -27.92 8.10
C PRO A 57 -4.34 -27.67 9.25
N ASN A 58 -3.96 -28.08 10.47
CA ASN A 58 -4.80 -27.98 11.67
C ASN A 58 -4.42 -26.79 12.60
N GLU A 59 -3.35 -26.06 12.31
CA GLU A 59 -2.94 -24.92 13.14
C GLU A 59 -3.89 -23.73 12.95
N ASP A 60 -3.97 -22.80 13.89
CA ASP A 60 -4.75 -21.58 13.71
C ASP A 60 -4.16 -20.66 12.62
N ALA A 61 -5.02 -20.03 11.82
CA ALA A 61 -4.56 -19.21 10.70
C ALA A 61 -3.85 -17.93 11.18
N GLY A 62 -4.31 -17.35 12.29
CA GLY A 62 -3.67 -16.21 12.93
C GLY A 62 -2.31 -16.58 13.50
N HIS A 63 -2.18 -17.75 14.13
CA HIS A 63 -0.88 -18.25 14.60
C HIS A 63 0.12 -18.44 13.45
N ILE A 64 -0.30 -19.02 12.31
CA ILE A 64 0.55 -19.11 11.12
C ILE A 64 0.94 -17.72 10.62
N ALA A 65 0.01 -16.77 10.55
CA ALA A 65 0.30 -15.40 10.11
C ALA A 65 1.34 -14.68 11.01
N ILE A 66 1.25 -14.89 12.32
CA ILE A 66 2.25 -14.40 13.29
C ILE A 66 3.61 -15.05 13.05
N ALA A 67 3.65 -16.38 12.86
CA ALA A 67 4.90 -17.09 12.58
C ALA A 67 5.56 -16.60 11.28
N VAL A 68 4.76 -16.39 10.23
CA VAL A 68 5.20 -15.85 8.94
C VAL A 68 5.75 -14.44 9.07
N THR A 69 5.23 -13.62 9.99
CA THR A 69 5.80 -12.28 10.28
C THR A 69 7.26 -12.37 10.74
N ASN A 70 7.63 -13.40 11.50
CA ASN A 70 9.01 -13.62 11.93
C ASN A 70 9.90 -14.10 10.77
N VAL A 71 9.36 -14.96 9.89
CA VAL A 71 10.06 -15.41 8.68
C VAL A 71 10.36 -14.22 7.76
N CYS A 72 9.39 -13.33 7.56
CA CYS A 72 9.51 -12.13 6.73
C CYS A 72 10.11 -10.91 7.44
N SER A 73 10.89 -11.13 8.51
CA SER A 73 11.44 -10.04 9.35
C SER A 73 12.43 -9.14 8.58
N LYS A 74 13.13 -9.68 7.57
CA LYS A 74 14.05 -8.92 6.72
C LYS A 74 13.30 -7.95 5.80
N GLU A 75 12.23 -8.42 5.15
CA GLU A 75 11.38 -7.62 4.28
C GLU A 75 10.66 -6.55 5.10
N LYS A 76 10.16 -6.92 6.29
CA LYS A 76 9.58 -6.00 7.27
C LYS A 76 10.56 -4.88 7.66
N ALA A 77 11.81 -5.21 7.99
CA ALA A 77 12.83 -4.22 8.32
C ALA A 77 13.13 -3.29 7.13
N SER A 78 13.17 -3.85 5.92
CA SER A 78 13.43 -3.09 4.70
C SER A 78 12.30 -2.10 4.38
N LEU A 79 11.04 -2.50 4.57
CA LEU A 79 9.88 -1.62 4.47
C LEU A 79 9.92 -0.50 5.52
N ARG A 80 10.26 -0.82 6.77
CA ARG A 80 10.36 0.18 7.84
C ARG A 80 11.45 1.21 7.55
N ASN A 81 12.60 0.79 7.03
CA ASN A 81 13.65 1.70 6.61
C ASN A 81 13.20 2.60 5.45
N ALA A 82 12.55 2.04 4.42
CA ALA A 82 12.03 2.82 3.30
C ALA A 82 10.98 3.86 3.73
N ILE A 83 10.13 3.53 4.71
CA ILE A 83 9.20 4.49 5.33
C ILE A 83 9.98 5.59 6.06
N ALA A 84 10.97 5.20 6.88
CA ALA A 84 11.77 6.14 7.66
C ALA A 84 12.59 7.11 6.80
N ASP A 85 12.98 6.69 5.59
CA ASP A 85 13.75 7.50 4.66
C ASP A 85 12.94 8.63 4.01
N VAL A 86 11.60 8.49 3.95
CA VAL A 86 10.75 9.42 3.16
C VAL A 86 9.61 10.08 3.95
N TYR A 87 9.11 9.45 5.01
CA TYR A 87 8.05 10.00 5.84
C TYR A 87 8.62 10.66 7.11
N PRO A 88 7.98 11.70 7.64
CA PRO A 88 8.41 12.33 8.88
C PRO A 88 8.14 11.40 10.08
N ALA A 89 8.93 11.55 11.14
CA ALA A 89 8.99 10.60 12.25
C ALA A 89 7.66 10.41 12.99
N GLU A 90 6.82 11.44 13.02
CA GLU A 90 5.47 11.41 13.59
C GLU A 90 4.53 10.41 12.90
N ASP A 91 4.76 10.09 11.63
CA ASP A 91 3.90 9.20 10.84
C ASP A 91 4.34 7.73 10.92
N TRP A 92 5.57 7.45 11.37
CA TRP A 92 6.18 6.13 11.29
C TRP A 92 5.36 5.06 12.01
N GLN A 93 4.90 5.34 13.23
CA GLN A 93 4.17 4.34 14.03
C GLN A 93 2.87 3.93 13.36
N GLU A 94 2.15 4.87 12.75
CA GLU A 94 0.89 4.58 12.07
C GLU A 94 1.13 3.80 10.79
N LEU A 95 2.12 4.19 9.99
CA LEU A 95 2.48 3.47 8.76
C LEU A 95 2.97 2.05 9.06
N TYR A 96 3.74 1.86 10.14
CA TYR A 96 4.16 0.54 10.60
C TYR A 96 2.95 -0.31 11.01
N ARG A 97 2.04 0.25 11.81
CA ARG A 97 0.81 -0.43 12.24
C ARG A 97 -0.05 -0.86 11.05
N MET A 98 -0.30 0.05 10.10
CA MET A 98 -1.09 -0.24 8.90
C MET A 98 -0.45 -1.34 8.05
N SER A 99 0.87 -1.29 7.86
CA SER A 99 1.58 -2.33 7.10
C SER A 99 1.53 -3.70 7.77
N ASP A 100 1.65 -3.75 9.10
CA ASP A 100 1.58 -4.98 9.89
C ASP A 100 0.17 -5.58 9.88
N GLU A 101 -0.88 -4.75 9.99
CA GLU A 101 -2.28 -5.20 9.89
C GLU A 101 -2.64 -5.72 8.50
N ALA A 102 -2.22 -5.02 7.44
CA ALA A 102 -2.42 -5.45 6.06
C ALA A 102 -1.71 -6.79 5.79
N PHE A 103 -0.51 -6.96 6.33
CA PHE A 103 0.25 -8.20 6.22
C PHE A 103 -0.48 -9.36 6.93
N LEU A 104 -0.84 -9.19 8.20
CA LEU A 104 -1.54 -10.23 8.96
C LEU A 104 -2.86 -10.63 8.30
N SER A 105 -3.64 -9.66 7.82
CA SER A 105 -4.88 -9.92 7.08
C SER A 105 -4.63 -10.72 5.79
N THR A 106 -3.63 -10.30 5.01
CA THR A 106 -3.26 -10.97 3.75
C THR A 106 -2.81 -12.40 3.98
N VAL A 107 -1.89 -12.62 4.93
CA VAL A 107 -1.36 -13.96 5.21
C VAL A 107 -2.44 -14.86 5.78
N THR A 108 -3.27 -14.36 6.71
CA THR A 108 -4.39 -15.14 7.26
C THR A 108 -5.32 -15.61 6.14
N ARG A 109 -5.67 -14.73 5.20
CA ARG A 109 -6.49 -15.09 4.05
C ARG A 109 -5.83 -16.16 3.18
N VAL A 110 -4.55 -16.00 2.83
CA VAL A 110 -3.81 -17.01 2.05
C VAL A 110 -3.80 -18.36 2.77
N VAL A 111 -3.57 -18.36 4.07
CA VAL A 111 -3.56 -19.58 4.87
C VAL A 111 -4.92 -20.28 4.84
N LEU A 112 -6.02 -19.53 4.96
CA LEU A 112 -7.38 -20.09 4.87
C LEU A 112 -7.69 -20.62 3.46
N GLU A 113 -7.25 -19.93 2.41
CA GLU A 113 -7.45 -20.34 1.01
C GLU A 113 -6.65 -21.60 0.63
N ASN A 114 -5.57 -21.91 1.36
CA ASN A 114 -4.66 -23.04 1.07
C ASN A 114 -4.84 -24.24 2.01
N ARG A 115 -5.89 -24.25 2.84
CA ARG A 115 -6.30 -25.44 3.62
C ARG A 115 -7.21 -26.30 2.76
N ILE A 116 -6.70 -27.45 2.31
CA ILE A 116 -7.44 -28.50 1.61
C ILE A 116 -7.56 -29.70 2.52
#